data_AF-A0A269XD73-F1
#
_entry.id   AF-A0A269XD73-F1
#
_cell.length_a   1.000
_cell.length_b   1.000
_cell.length_c   1.000
_cell.angle_alpha   90.00
_cell.angle_beta   90.00
_cell.angle_gamma   90.00
#
_symmetry.space_group_name_H-M   'P 1'
#
loop_
_entity.id
_entity.type
_entity.pdbx_description
1 polymer ?
#
loop_
_entity_poly.entity_id
_entity_poly.type
_entity_poly.pdbx_seq_one_letter_code
_entity_poly.pdbx_strand_id
1 'polypeptide(L)' 'EKIRKPFDLKGRSLLKESDFTKEEFEGLIDFAMTLKTYKQQGTKHHYLEGKNIALLFEKTSTRTRAAFT' A
#
# COMPACT_ATOMS: atom_id res chain seq x y z
N GLU A 1 -8.06 11.14 14.81
CA GLU A 1 -9.13 10.32 14.19
C GLU A 1 -8.54 8.99 13.73
N LYS A 2 -9.25 7.87 13.92
CA LYS A 2 -8.77 6.55 13.50
C LYS A 2 -8.89 6.44 12.00
N ILE A 3 -7.76 6.28 11.32
CA ILE A 3 -7.74 6.26 9.87
C ILE A 3 -8.36 4.94 9.39
N ARG A 4 -9.39 5.06 8.55
CA ARG A 4 -10.21 3.93 8.11
C ARG A 4 -9.49 3.18 7.00
N LYS A 5 -9.02 1.96 7.30
CA LYS A 5 -8.59 1.02 6.25
C LYS A 5 -9.84 0.52 5.53
N PRO A 6 -9.87 0.51 4.19
CA PRO A 6 -11.09 0.22 3.44
C PRO A 6 -11.46 -1.27 3.48
N PHE A 7 -10.47 -2.19 3.54
CA PHE A 7 -10.68 -3.64 3.51
C PHE A 7 -9.61 -4.41 4.31
N ASP A 8 -9.92 -5.63 4.75
CA ASP A 8 -8.93 -6.54 5.35
C ASP A 8 -8.28 -7.42 4.27
N LEU A 9 -7.10 -6.99 3.81
CA LEU A 9 -6.28 -7.72 2.85
C LEU A 9 -5.15 -8.52 3.52
N LYS A 10 -5.18 -8.65 4.85
CA LYS A 10 -4.10 -9.28 5.61
C LYS A 10 -3.92 -10.74 5.19
N GLY A 11 -2.67 -11.11 4.91
CA GLY A 11 -2.32 -12.49 4.54
C GLY A 11 -2.65 -12.87 3.10
N ARG A 12 -3.16 -11.94 2.28
CA ARG A 12 -3.41 -12.17 0.85
C ARG A 12 -2.24 -11.67 0.00
N SER A 13 -1.88 -12.43 -1.01
CA SER A 13 -0.92 -12.02 -2.05
C SER A 13 -1.64 -11.32 -3.20
N LEU A 14 -1.03 -10.27 -3.76
CA LEU A 14 -1.45 -9.65 -5.02
C LEU A 14 -0.57 -10.19 -6.14
N LEU A 15 -1.07 -11.18 -6.88
CA LEU A 15 -0.33 -11.84 -7.97
C LEU A 15 -0.81 -11.37 -9.35
N LYS A 16 -2.13 -11.18 -9.50
CA LYS A 16 -2.76 -10.65 -10.71
C LYS A 16 -3.96 -9.77 -10.36
N GLU A 17 -4.35 -8.90 -11.26
CA GLU A 17 -5.46 -7.97 -11.09
C GLU A 17 -6.80 -8.67 -10.86
N SER A 18 -7.01 -9.83 -11.47
CA SER A 18 -8.25 -10.61 -11.31
C SER A 18 -8.40 -11.30 -9.95
N ASP A 19 -7.40 -11.24 -9.06
CA ASP A 19 -7.49 -11.74 -7.69
C ASP A 19 -8.28 -10.79 -6.75
N PHE A 20 -8.65 -9.61 -7.25
CA PHE A 20 -9.28 -8.53 -6.49
C PHE A 20 -10.58 -8.10 -7.15
N THR A 21 -11.55 -7.71 -6.33
CA THR A 21 -12.80 -7.13 -6.84
C THR A 21 -12.61 -5.66 -7.20
N LYS A 22 -13.56 -5.12 -7.97
CA LYS A 22 -13.59 -3.70 -8.31
C LYS A 22 -13.61 -2.83 -7.04
N GLU A 23 -14.43 -3.19 -6.07
CA GLU A 23 -14.60 -2.46 -4.82
C GLU A 23 -13.31 -2.46 -4.00
N GLU A 24 -12.57 -3.58 -3.98
CA GLU A 24 -11.27 -3.67 -3.30
C GLU A 24 -10.24 -2.72 -3.93
N PHE A 25 -10.21 -2.62 -5.26
CA PHE A 25 -9.36 -1.65 -5.97
C PHE A 25 -9.77 -0.21 -5.71
N GLU A 26 -11.07 0.11 -5.78
CA GLU A 26 -11.57 1.44 -5.47
C GLU A 26 -11.18 1.86 -4.05
N GLY A 27 -11.28 0.95 -3.07
CA GLY A 27 -10.79 1.21 -1.72
C GLY A 27 -9.28 1.45 -1.65
N LEU A 28 -8.46 0.66 -2.36
CA LEU A 28 -7.02 0.89 -2.40
C LEU A 28 -6.67 2.26 -2.97
N ILE A 29 -7.39 2.72 -3.99
CA ILE A 29 -7.23 4.04 -4.59
C ILE A 29 -7.62 5.14 -3.58
N ASP A 30 -8.77 5.02 -2.93
CA ASP A 30 -9.23 5.96 -1.90
C ASP A 30 -8.24 6.06 -0.72
N PHE A 31 -7.69 4.91 -0.32
CA PHE A 31 -6.68 4.87 0.73
C PHE A 31 -5.37 5.52 0.27
N ALA A 32 -4.92 5.28 -0.96
CA ALA A 32 -3.74 5.94 -1.53
C ALA A 32 -3.91 7.47 -1.58
N MET A 33 -5.11 7.96 -1.94
CA MET A 33 -5.43 9.39 -1.89
C MET A 33 -5.34 9.94 -0.46
N THR A 34 -5.86 9.21 0.52
CA THR A 34 -5.76 9.59 1.94
C THR A 34 -4.31 9.70 2.41
N LEU A 35 -3.47 8.72 2.09
CA LEU A 35 -2.04 8.74 2.43
C LEU A 35 -1.30 9.90 1.75
N LYS A 36 -1.65 10.21 0.50
CA LYS A 36 -1.11 11.36 -0.23
C LYS A 36 -1.42 12.66 0.50
N THR A 37 -2.67 12.85 0.94
CA THR A 37 -3.09 14.02 1.72
C THR A 37 -2.30 14.14 3.03
N TYR A 38 -2.11 13.05 3.77
CA TYR A 38 -1.32 13.08 5.02
C TYR A 38 0.14 13.41 4.78
N LYS A 39 0.75 12.85 3.72
CA LYS A 39 2.10 13.22 3.32
C LYS A 39 2.22 14.72 3.00
N GLN A 40 1.24 15.29 2.30
CA GLN A 40 1.19 16.73 1.99
C GLN A 40 1.03 17.60 3.23
N GLN A 41 0.29 17.13 4.23
CA GLN A 41 0.07 17.83 5.50
C GLN A 41 1.22 17.64 6.51
N GLY A 42 2.18 16.75 6.23
CA GLY A 42 3.23 16.38 7.18
C GLY A 42 2.74 15.52 8.35
N THR A 43 1.53 14.97 8.27
CA THR A 43 0.92 14.14 9.31
C THR A 43 1.53 12.74 9.28
N LYS A 44 2.28 12.38 10.33
CA LYS A 44 2.88 11.04 10.46
C LYS A 44 1.82 9.99 10.77
N HIS A 45 1.92 8.82 10.15
CA HIS A 45 1.10 7.64 10.43
C HIS A 45 2.00 6.40 10.64
N HIS A 46 1.74 5.60 11.68
CA HIS A 46 2.64 4.50 12.11
C HIS A 46 2.10 3.09 11.75
N TYR A 47 1.43 2.92 10.60
CA TYR A 47 0.70 1.67 10.30
C TYR A 47 1.53 0.38 10.28
N LEU A 48 2.79 0.49 9.88
CA LEU A 48 3.70 -0.64 9.68
C LEU A 48 4.94 -0.54 10.58
N GLU A 49 4.84 0.22 11.67
CA GLU A 49 5.93 0.34 12.64
C GLU A 49 6.33 -1.05 13.18
N GLY A 50 7.63 -1.33 13.18
CA GLY A 50 8.18 -2.62 13.57
C GLY A 50 7.97 -3.76 12.57
N LYS A 51 7.46 -3.49 11.36
CA LYS A 51 7.37 -4.48 10.27
C LYS A 51 8.53 -4.34 9.29
N ASN A 52 8.92 -5.47 8.71
CA ASN A 52 10.00 -5.56 7.72
C ASN A 52 9.44 -6.06 6.39
N ILE A 53 10.06 -5.61 5.30
CA ILE A 53 9.80 -6.09 3.95
C ILE A 53 11.11 -6.58 3.33
N ALA A 54 11.04 -7.63 2.51
CA ALA A 54 12.17 -8.12 1.72
C ALA A 54 11.85 -7.92 0.24
N LEU A 55 12.77 -7.31 -0.50
CA LEU A 55 12.61 -7.00 -1.92
C LEU A 55 13.53 -7.89 -2.76
N LEU A 56 12.95 -8.86 -3.47
CA LEU A 56 13.67 -9.77 -4.36
C LEU A 56 13.44 -9.38 -5.83
N PHE A 57 14.53 -9.04 -6.53
CA PHE A 57 14.50 -8.67 -7.95
C PHE A 57 15.58 -9.45 -8.71
N GLU A 58 15.18 -10.30 -9.65
CA GLU A 58 16.12 -10.97 -10.56
C GLU A 58 16.69 -9.98 -11.61
N LYS A 59 15.82 -9.12 -12.14
CA LYS A 59 16.19 -8.03 -13.06
C LYS A 59 16.06 -6.69 -12.37
N THR A 60 16.98 -5.77 -12.67
CA THR A 60 16.99 -4.42 -12.09
C THR A 60 15.76 -3.63 -12.53
N SER A 61 14.98 -3.13 -11.56
CA SER A 61 13.88 -2.17 -11.77
C SER A 61 13.97 -1.02 -10.75
N THR A 62 14.50 0.12 -11.18
CA THR A 62 14.76 1.27 -10.30
C THR A 62 13.48 1.87 -9.74
N ARG A 63 12.47 2.10 -10.60
CA ARG A 63 11.21 2.74 -10.17
C ARG A 63 10.41 1.85 -9.22
N THR A 64 10.34 0.55 -9.50
CA THR A 64 9.61 -0.38 -8.63
C THR A 64 10.30 -0.50 -7.28
N ARG A 65 11.63 -0.69 -7.24
CA ARG A 65 12.36 -0.77 -5.97
C ARG A 65 12.16 0.49 -5.11
N ALA A 66 12.28 1.67 -5.72
CA ALA A 66 12.12 2.95 -5.01
C ALA A 66 10.69 3.19 -4.51
N ALA A 67 9.67 2.63 -5.16
CA ALA A 67 8.27 2.78 -4.74
C ALA A 67 7.90 1.91 -3.53
N PHE A 68 8.59 0.79 -3.33
CA PHE A 68 8.34 -0.14 -2.22
C PHE A 68 9.28 0.03 -1.03
N THR A 69 10.29 0.89 -1.12
CA THR A 69 11.19 1.24 -0.01
C THR A 69 10.65 2.47 0.71
#